data_AF-A0A8J3NFC2-F1
#
_entry.id   AF-A0A8J3NFC2-F1
#
_cell.length_a   1.000
_cell.length_b   1.000
_cell.length_c   1.000
_cell.angle_alpha   90.00
_cell.angle_beta   90.00
_cell.angle_gamma   90.00
#
_symmetry.space_group_name_H-M   'P 1'
#
loop_
_entity.id
_entity.type
_entity.pdbx_description
1 polymer ?
#
loop_
_entity_poly.entity_id
_entity_poly.type
_entity_poly.pdbx_seq_one_letter_code
_entity_poly.pdbx_strand_id
1 'polypeptide(L)'
;MLPDLAALRRRLSAGPIDARTALAEAAVLYRAVTPPSGGREPRGSAIGVLAEPETLTSFDTADAAHRFAGAVRQGTGVAARVDSRVLGIRHRHEMHFVLAAPENHTAVLGALSGGWRGATAAVSMAPVGLGTPASRRAPATAAAIWRGLLLTTTPVRNAAGLRLRIRDTDLLALAVRSAQTLGVVTRARATSGLGILCVEEQESVNRLLERLLPRIPGQRRGATTRPAGTTRPLAPGRRLTAVR
;
A
#
# COMPACT_ATOMS: atom_id res chain seq x y z
N MET A 1 -13.96 6.23 -12.03
CA MET A 1 -14.10 7.08 -10.84
C MET A 1 -13.14 6.53 -9.80
N LEU A 2 -12.19 7.34 -9.31
CA LEU A 2 -11.34 6.92 -8.19
C LEU A 2 -12.21 6.75 -6.94
N PRO A 3 -12.02 5.68 -6.14
CA PRO A 3 -12.71 5.53 -4.87
C PRO A 3 -12.38 6.71 -3.95
N ASP A 4 -13.28 7.04 -3.02
CA ASP A 4 -13.00 7.99 -1.95
C ASP A 4 -11.70 7.56 -1.24
N LEU A 5 -10.65 8.35 -1.45
CA LEU A 5 -9.30 8.05 -0.97
C LEU A 5 -9.21 8.10 0.55
N ALA A 6 -10.04 8.92 1.21
CA ALA A 6 -10.11 8.94 2.65
C ALA A 6 -10.72 7.63 3.17
N ALA A 7 -11.81 7.16 2.56
CA ALA A 7 -12.39 5.85 2.89
C ALA A 7 -11.42 4.70 2.59
N LEU A 8 -10.69 4.75 1.47
CA LEU A 8 -9.68 3.75 1.14
C LEU A 8 -8.57 3.71 2.20
N ARG A 9 -8.01 4.87 2.57
CA ARG A 9 -6.94 4.95 3.58
C ARG A 9 -7.40 4.41 4.93
N ARG A 10 -8.60 4.77 5.39
CA ARG A 10 -9.20 4.19 6.60
C ARG A 10 -9.33 2.67 6.52
N ARG A 11 -9.71 2.12 5.37
CA ARG A 11 -9.79 0.66 5.17
C ARG A 11 -8.42 -0.01 5.16
N LEU A 12 -7.41 0.62 4.56
CA LEU A 12 -6.04 0.10 4.53
C LEU A 12 -5.40 0.17 5.92
N SER A 13 -5.61 1.26 6.67
CA SER A 13 -5.08 1.43 8.03
C SER A 13 -5.68 0.40 9.00
N ALA A 14 -7.00 0.19 8.93
CA ALA A 14 -7.74 -0.76 9.76
C ALA A 14 -7.54 -2.24 9.39
N GLY A 15 -6.92 -2.55 8.24
CA GLY A 15 -6.67 -3.93 7.84
C GLY A 15 -5.72 -4.67 8.81
N PRO A 16 -5.66 -6.01 8.81
CA PRO A 16 -4.68 -6.74 9.59
C PRO A 16 -3.24 -6.41 9.13
N ILE A 17 -2.31 -6.46 10.09
CA ILE A 17 -0.87 -6.35 9.84
C ILE A 17 -0.30 -7.77 9.86
N ASP A 18 0.19 -8.23 8.70
CA ASP A 18 0.85 -9.54 8.61
C ASP A 18 2.25 -9.44 9.22
N ALA A 19 2.52 -10.26 10.24
CA ALA A 19 3.81 -10.35 10.92
C ALA A 19 4.98 -10.52 9.94
N ARG A 20 4.77 -11.25 8.84
CA ARG A 20 5.81 -11.55 7.85
C ARG A 20 6.19 -10.35 6.99
N THR A 21 5.29 -9.37 6.86
CA THR A 21 5.50 -8.17 6.04
C THR A 21 5.51 -6.88 6.84
N ALA A 22 5.31 -6.95 8.16
CA ALA A 22 5.17 -5.79 9.05
C ALA A 22 6.38 -4.84 8.93
N LEU A 23 7.60 -5.36 9.00
CA LEU A 23 8.82 -4.55 8.88
C LEU A 23 9.00 -3.96 7.46
N ALA A 24 8.56 -4.65 6.43
CA ALA A 24 8.58 -4.12 5.06
C ALA A 24 7.61 -2.95 4.91
N GLU A 25 6.39 -3.09 5.45
CA GLU A 25 5.38 -2.03 5.46
C GLU A 25 5.86 -0.81 6.26
N ALA A 26 6.36 -1.04 7.48
CA ALA A 26 6.89 0.02 8.34
C ALA A 26 8.07 0.75 7.69
N ALA A 27 8.99 0.02 7.05
CA ALA A 27 10.14 0.62 6.37
C ALA A 27 9.72 1.53 5.21
N VAL A 28 8.70 1.13 4.44
CA VAL A 28 8.15 1.94 3.35
C VAL A 28 7.44 3.18 3.88
N LEU A 29 6.63 3.05 4.93
CA LEU A 29 5.99 4.18 5.60
C LEU A 29 7.04 5.20 6.07
N TYR A 30 8.10 4.73 6.74
CA TYR A 30 9.20 5.56 7.21
C TYR A 30 9.94 6.25 6.07
N ARG A 31 10.35 5.51 5.03
CA ARG A 31 11.07 6.05 3.85
C ARG A 31 10.25 7.07 3.07
N ALA A 32 8.93 6.92 3.03
CA ALA A 32 8.07 7.84 2.31
C ALA A 32 8.03 9.24 2.95
N VAL A 33 8.20 9.34 4.27
CA VAL A 33 8.21 10.61 5.01
C VAL A 33 9.62 11.09 5.39
N THR A 34 10.60 10.19 5.44
CA THR A 34 12.00 10.47 5.75
C THR A 34 12.89 10.08 4.54
N PRO A 35 12.99 10.94 3.51
CA PRO A 35 13.79 10.65 2.33
C PRO A 35 15.29 10.57 2.69
N PRO A 36 16.09 9.75 1.97
CA PRO A 36 17.53 9.65 2.19
C PRO A 36 18.20 11.01 1.97
N SER A 37 19.15 11.34 2.84
CA SER A 37 19.84 12.65 2.97
C SER A 37 20.76 13.04 1.80
N GLY A 38 20.43 12.66 0.56
CA GLY A 38 21.33 12.70 -0.60
C GLY A 38 21.17 13.89 -1.56
N GLY A 39 20.29 14.86 -1.30
CA GLY A 39 20.13 15.97 -2.24
C GLY A 39 19.14 17.01 -1.79
N ARG A 40 19.69 18.14 -1.33
CA ARG A 40 18.99 19.36 -0.89
C ARG A 40 18.16 19.14 0.36
N GLU A 41 18.66 19.68 1.47
CA GLU A 41 17.84 19.94 2.66
C GLU A 41 16.48 20.49 2.23
N PRO A 42 15.37 20.04 2.84
CA PRO A 42 14.07 20.62 2.59
C PRO A 42 14.10 22.10 3.01
N ARG A 43 14.43 22.99 2.06
CA ARG A 43 14.20 24.43 2.15
C ARG A 43 12.68 24.63 2.24
N GLY A 44 12.16 24.53 3.46
CA GLY A 44 10.74 24.63 3.76
C GLY A 44 10.24 23.85 4.98
N SER A 45 11.02 22.94 5.56
CA SER A 45 10.61 22.19 6.78
C SER A 45 11.44 22.52 8.02
N ALA A 46 12.06 23.71 8.04
CA ALA A 46 12.66 24.29 9.23
C ALA A 46 11.67 25.24 9.95
N ILE A 47 10.37 24.91 9.94
CA ILE A 47 9.45 25.47 10.95
C ILE A 47 9.60 24.60 12.20
N GLY A 48 10.65 24.86 12.97
CA GLY A 48 10.73 24.64 14.42
C GLY A 48 10.19 23.34 15.02
N VAL A 49 10.31 22.19 14.34
CA VAL A 49 10.09 20.91 15.01
C VAL A 49 11.40 20.55 15.70
N LEU A 50 11.49 20.93 16.98
CA LEU A 50 12.42 20.30 17.91
C LEU A 50 12.36 18.79 17.65
N ALA A 51 13.45 18.22 17.16
CA ALA A 51 13.59 16.77 17.06
C ALA A 51 13.57 16.24 18.49
N GLU A 52 12.38 15.94 19.00
CA GLU A 52 12.25 15.39 20.34
C GLU A 52 12.97 14.04 20.36
N PRO A 53 13.79 13.78 21.40
CA PRO A 53 14.64 12.59 21.46
C PRO A 53 13.85 11.28 21.39
N GLU A 54 12.53 11.32 21.64
CA GLU A 54 11.64 10.16 21.56
C GLU A 54 11.00 9.94 20.19
N THR A 55 11.10 10.91 19.26
CA THR A 55 10.40 10.86 17.97
C THR A 55 11.13 10.00 16.96
N LEU A 56 10.49 8.91 16.52
CA LEU A 56 10.97 8.10 15.40
C LEU A 56 10.71 8.80 14.06
N THR A 57 9.47 9.27 13.86
CA THR A 57 9.06 9.97 12.63
C THR A 57 7.71 10.68 12.84
N SER A 58 7.23 11.40 11.82
CA SER A 58 5.92 12.08 11.85
C SER A 58 5.17 11.90 10.53
N PHE A 59 3.84 11.95 10.62
CA PHE A 59 2.93 11.77 9.49
C PHE A 59 1.84 12.84 9.46
N ASP A 60 1.40 13.18 8.26
CA ASP A 60 0.34 14.14 7.96
C ASP A 60 -1.06 13.58 8.25
N THR A 61 -1.17 12.27 8.56
CA THR A 61 -2.46 11.60 8.82
C THR A 61 -2.35 10.61 9.97
N ALA A 62 -3.38 10.56 10.81
CA ALA A 62 -3.48 9.62 11.92
C ALA A 62 -3.43 8.15 11.44
N ASP A 63 -4.09 7.86 10.31
CA ASP A 63 -4.13 6.53 9.71
C ASP A 63 -2.72 5.98 9.41
N ALA A 64 -1.83 6.82 8.84
CA ALA A 64 -0.46 6.41 8.55
C ALA A 64 0.37 6.24 9.82
N ALA A 65 0.22 7.15 10.80
CA ALA A 65 0.95 7.08 12.07
C ALA A 65 0.58 5.83 12.88
N HIS A 66 -0.72 5.55 13.05
CA HIS A 66 -1.18 4.35 13.75
C HIS A 66 -0.79 3.07 13.01
N ARG A 67 -0.84 3.08 11.66
CA ARG A 67 -0.38 1.94 10.87
C ARG A 67 1.10 1.66 11.09
N PHE A 68 1.93 2.71 11.05
CA PHE A 68 3.37 2.58 11.30
C PHE A 68 3.64 2.07 12.71
N ALA A 69 3.01 2.63 13.73
CA ALA A 69 3.15 2.19 15.12
C ALA A 69 2.75 0.70 15.30
N GLY A 70 1.63 0.29 14.70
CA GLY A 70 1.19 -1.11 14.71
C GLY A 70 2.16 -2.04 13.98
N ALA A 71 2.73 -1.61 12.86
CA ALA A 71 3.67 -2.40 12.07
C ALA A 71 5.04 -2.54 12.76
N VAL A 72 5.51 -1.49 13.43
CA VAL A 72 6.69 -1.54 14.30
C VAL A 72 6.44 -2.53 15.44
N ARG A 73 5.33 -2.38 16.19
CA ARG A 73 4.99 -3.30 17.29
C ARG A 73 4.93 -4.75 16.82
N GLN A 74 4.30 -5.01 15.68
CA GLN A 74 4.18 -6.37 15.15
C GLN A 74 5.53 -6.94 14.69
N GLY A 75 6.41 -6.09 14.15
CA GLY A 75 7.70 -6.51 13.60
C GLY A 75 8.84 -6.62 14.61
N THR A 76 8.82 -5.82 15.68
CA THR A 76 9.91 -5.73 16.66
C THR A 76 9.48 -6.05 18.09
N GLY A 77 8.17 -6.09 18.37
CA GLY A 77 7.65 -6.15 19.74
C GLY A 77 7.68 -4.83 20.50
N VAL A 78 8.33 -3.79 19.95
CA VAL A 78 8.47 -2.48 20.62
C VAL A 78 7.15 -1.71 20.53
N ALA A 79 6.67 -1.23 21.67
CA ALA A 79 5.51 -0.36 21.71
C ALA A 79 5.88 1.04 21.20
N ALA A 80 5.09 1.55 20.25
CA ALA A 80 5.18 2.91 19.76
C ALA A 80 3.87 3.67 20.05
N ARG A 81 4.00 4.89 20.57
CA ARG A 81 2.90 5.81 20.89
C ARG A 81 2.68 6.75 19.71
N VAL A 82 1.43 7.13 19.46
CA VAL A 82 1.10 8.21 18.52
C VAL A 82 0.64 9.42 19.32
N ASP A 83 1.27 10.56 19.09
CA ASP A 83 0.88 11.86 19.64
C ASP A 83 0.46 12.80 18.51
N SER A 84 -0.57 13.62 18.71
CA SER A 84 -1.13 14.50 17.68
C SER A 84 -0.97 15.96 18.11
N ARG A 85 -0.39 16.78 17.23
CA ARG A 85 -0.12 18.19 17.53
C ARG A 85 -0.54 19.06 16.35
N VAL A 86 -1.14 20.19 16.66
CA VAL A 86 -1.49 21.20 15.65
C VAL A 86 -0.31 22.15 15.50
N LEU A 87 0.28 22.17 14.32
CA LEU A 87 1.40 23.05 13.96
C LEU A 87 0.93 24.13 12.98
N GLY A 88 1.67 25.25 12.94
CA GLY A 88 1.45 26.35 12.01
C GLY A 88 0.56 27.48 12.55
N ILE A 89 0.94 28.71 12.21
CA ILE A 89 0.30 29.93 12.72
C ILE A 89 -0.86 30.35 11.81
N ARG A 90 -0.64 30.39 10.48
CA ARG A 90 -1.65 30.81 9.48
C ARG A 90 -2.49 29.66 8.95
N HIS A 91 -1.85 28.51 8.73
CA HIS A 91 -2.52 27.28 8.33
C HIS A 91 -2.26 26.25 9.44
N ARG A 92 -3.32 25.84 10.13
CA ARG A 92 -3.25 24.82 11.17
C ARG A 92 -3.18 23.46 10.50
N HIS A 93 -2.08 22.75 10.72
CA HIS A 93 -1.84 21.40 10.23
C HIS A 93 -1.73 20.46 11.41
N GLU A 94 -2.60 19.46 11.45
CA GLU A 94 -2.47 18.36 12.42
C GLU A 94 -1.37 17.42 11.95
N MET A 95 -0.37 17.22 12.79
CA MET A 95 0.75 16.31 12.57
C MET A 95 0.73 15.23 13.64
N HIS A 96 1.02 14.00 13.23
CA HIS A 96 0.98 12.82 14.10
C HIS A 96 2.38 12.26 14.26
N PHE A 97 2.94 12.39 15.46
CA PHE A 97 4.28 11.97 15.83
C PHE A 97 4.26 10.54 16.35
N VAL A 98 5.15 9.69 15.84
CA VAL A 98 5.32 8.33 16.35
C VAL A 98 6.54 8.27 17.26
N LEU A 99 6.28 7.93 18.51
CA LEU A 99 7.21 8.02 19.63
C LEU A 99 7.55 6.63 20.14
N ALA A 100 8.83 6.39 20.44
CA ALA A 100 9.30 5.18 21.09
C ALA A 100 10.32 5.54 22.17
N ALA A 101 10.45 4.68 23.17
CA ALA A 101 11.45 4.87 24.22
C ALA A 101 12.87 4.96 23.60
N PRO A 102 13.70 5.98 23.95
CA PRO A 102 14.98 6.23 23.29
C PRO A 102 15.90 5.01 23.19
N GLU A 103 15.91 4.16 24.22
CA GLU A 103 16.68 2.92 24.28
C GLU A 103 16.32 1.91 23.17
N ASN A 104 15.11 2.01 22.60
CA ASN A 104 14.64 1.13 21.53
C ASN A 104 14.89 1.71 20.13
N HIS A 105 15.34 2.96 19.99
CA HIS A 105 15.44 3.63 18.69
C HIS A 105 16.40 2.91 17.75
N THR A 106 17.61 2.60 18.21
CA THR A 106 18.61 1.90 17.39
C THR A 106 18.10 0.53 16.93
N ALA A 107 17.41 -0.20 17.80
CA ALA A 107 16.82 -1.49 17.45
C ALA A 107 15.70 -1.34 16.41
N VAL A 108 14.81 -0.36 16.57
CA VAL A 108 13.73 -0.08 15.62
C VAL A 108 14.29 0.35 14.26
N LEU A 109 15.21 1.31 14.21
CA LEU A 109 15.82 1.79 12.97
C LEU A 109 16.62 0.68 12.26
N GLY A 110 17.31 -0.17 13.02
CA GLY A 110 17.97 -1.37 12.51
C GLY A 110 16.98 -2.36 11.89
N ALA A 111 15.86 -2.62 12.57
CA ALA A 111 14.79 -3.49 12.06
C ALA A 111 14.12 -2.92 10.80
N LEU A 112 13.88 -1.60 10.74
CA LEU A 112 13.36 -0.92 9.54
C LEU A 112 14.34 -1.03 8.37
N SER A 113 15.64 -0.87 8.63
CA SER A 113 16.69 -1.04 7.62
C SER A 113 16.76 -2.48 7.09
N GLY A 114 16.56 -3.47 7.97
CA GLY A 114 16.40 -4.88 7.61
C GLY A 114 15.15 -5.12 6.78
N GLY A 115 14.00 -4.57 7.20
CA GLY A 115 12.73 -4.65 6.50
C GLY A 115 12.80 -4.04 5.09
N TRP A 116 13.48 -2.91 4.92
CA TRP A 116 13.73 -2.28 3.62
C TRP A 116 14.52 -3.19 2.67
N ARG A 117 15.65 -3.73 3.15
CA ARG A 117 16.48 -4.66 2.35
C ARG A 117 15.71 -5.92 2.00
N GLY A 118 14.96 -6.49 2.95
CA GLY A 118 14.11 -7.65 2.73
C GLY A 118 13.00 -7.38 1.72
N ALA A 119 12.35 -6.21 1.78
CA ALA A 119 11.34 -5.79 0.83
C ALA A 119 11.91 -5.67 -0.59
N THR A 120 13.08 -5.03 -0.70
CA THR A 120 13.80 -4.86 -1.97
C THR A 120 14.20 -6.20 -2.57
N ALA A 121 14.78 -7.10 -1.77
CA ALA A 121 15.16 -8.43 -2.22
C ALA A 121 13.94 -9.25 -2.69
N ALA A 122 12.83 -9.19 -1.96
CA ALA A 122 11.62 -9.94 -2.30
C ALA A 122 11.03 -9.53 -3.66
N VAL A 123 10.98 -8.24 -3.99
CA VAL A 123 10.39 -7.77 -5.26
C VAL A 123 11.40 -7.72 -6.42
N SER A 124 12.70 -7.65 -6.16
CA SER A 124 13.73 -7.71 -7.21
C SER A 124 13.92 -9.13 -7.77
N MET A 125 13.67 -10.17 -6.98
CA MET A 125 13.82 -11.58 -7.38
C MET A 125 12.58 -12.16 -8.10
N ALA A 126 11.57 -11.35 -8.39
CA ALA A 126 10.24 -11.80 -8.80
C ALA A 126 10.12 -12.50 -10.17
N PRO A 127 11.12 -12.52 -11.10
CA PRO A 127 11.03 -13.39 -12.27
C PRO A 127 12.09 -14.52 -12.36
N VAL A 128 12.94 -14.77 -11.35
CA VAL A 128 13.98 -15.82 -11.45
C VAL A 128 13.84 -16.88 -10.35
N GLY A 129 13.22 -18.00 -10.71
CA GLY A 129 13.19 -19.23 -9.90
C GLY A 129 11.84 -19.52 -9.24
N LEU A 130 11.04 -20.36 -9.91
CA LEU A 130 9.86 -21.01 -9.34
C LEU A 130 10.29 -21.93 -8.19
N GLY A 131 10.37 -21.43 -6.97
CA GLY A 131 10.61 -22.29 -5.80
C GLY A 131 11.14 -21.64 -4.54
N THR A 132 11.80 -20.48 -4.62
CA THR A 132 12.40 -19.87 -3.43
C THR A 132 11.32 -19.30 -2.48
N PRO A 133 11.52 -19.38 -1.14
CA PRO A 133 10.59 -18.79 -0.19
C PRO A 133 10.45 -17.26 -0.35
N ALA A 134 11.47 -16.58 -0.91
CA ALA A 134 11.40 -15.17 -1.27
C ALA A 134 10.39 -14.91 -2.40
N SER A 135 10.39 -15.74 -3.46
CA SER A 135 9.44 -15.65 -4.57
C SER A 135 7.98 -15.85 -4.10
N ARG A 136 7.73 -16.78 -3.17
CA ARG A 136 6.38 -17.00 -2.60
C ARG A 136 5.87 -15.82 -1.76
N ARG A 137 6.76 -15.05 -1.15
CA ARG A 137 6.41 -13.88 -0.32
C ARG A 137 6.29 -12.59 -1.12
N ALA A 138 6.83 -12.56 -2.35
CA ALA A 138 6.90 -11.36 -3.17
C ALA A 138 5.53 -10.66 -3.36
N PRO A 139 4.39 -11.36 -3.61
CA PRO A 139 3.10 -10.69 -3.74
C PRO A 139 2.60 -10.05 -2.45
N ALA A 140 2.81 -10.71 -1.30
CA ALA A 140 2.41 -10.17 0.01
C ALA A 140 3.27 -8.96 0.39
N THR A 141 4.58 -9.04 0.14
CA THR A 141 5.50 -7.92 0.34
C THR A 141 5.18 -6.76 -0.60
N ALA A 142 4.87 -7.03 -1.86
CA ALA A 142 4.43 -6.01 -2.81
C ALA A 142 3.14 -5.31 -2.35
N ALA A 143 2.17 -6.07 -1.82
CA ALA A 143 0.97 -5.49 -1.24
C ALA A 143 1.27 -4.64 0.01
N ALA A 144 2.21 -5.07 0.87
CA ALA A 144 2.66 -4.27 2.01
C ALA A 144 3.33 -2.95 1.60
N ILE A 145 4.17 -2.97 0.56
CA ILE A 145 4.80 -1.77 -0.01
C ILE A 145 3.72 -0.78 -0.48
N TRP A 146 2.76 -1.25 -1.28
CA TRP A 146 1.70 -0.40 -1.82
C TRP A 146 0.74 0.14 -0.76
N ARG A 147 0.46 -0.62 0.31
CA ARG A 147 -0.28 -0.10 1.49
C ARG A 147 0.46 1.07 2.14
N GLY A 148 1.75 0.90 2.42
CA GLY A 148 2.57 1.97 3.00
C GLY A 148 2.61 3.22 2.13
N LEU A 149 2.76 3.06 0.81
CA LEU A 149 2.73 4.16 -0.14
C LEU A 149 1.39 4.90 -0.16
N LEU A 150 0.26 4.19 -0.21
CA LEU A 150 -1.07 4.82 -0.29
C LEU A 150 -1.47 5.56 0.99
N LEU A 151 -0.98 5.11 2.14
CA LEU A 151 -1.20 5.76 3.42
C LEU A 151 -0.41 7.06 3.56
N THR A 152 0.81 7.12 3.04
CA THR A 152 1.70 8.29 3.19
C THR A 152 1.61 9.27 2.03
N THR A 153 1.49 8.78 0.80
CA THR A 153 1.53 9.66 -0.39
C THR A 153 0.16 10.24 -0.67
N THR A 154 0.08 11.57 -0.76
CA THR A 154 -1.13 12.26 -1.23
C THR A 154 -1.26 12.07 -2.74
N PRO A 155 -2.36 11.46 -3.21
CA PRO A 155 -2.58 11.33 -4.64
C PRO A 155 -2.86 12.69 -5.26
N VAL A 156 -2.46 12.85 -6.51
CA VAL A 156 -2.71 14.09 -7.26
C VAL A 156 -4.21 14.19 -7.55
N ARG A 157 -4.82 15.30 -7.10
CA ARG A 157 -6.24 15.59 -7.31
C ARG A 157 -6.56 15.69 -8.82
N ASN A 158 -7.78 15.33 -9.18
CA ASN A 158 -8.33 15.45 -10.54
C ASN A 158 -7.60 14.64 -11.63
N ALA A 159 -6.90 13.57 -11.26
CA ALA A 159 -6.35 12.61 -12.22
C ALA A 159 -7.39 11.53 -12.56
N ALA A 160 -7.42 11.07 -13.81
CA ALA A 160 -8.28 9.97 -14.25
C ALA A 160 -7.89 8.59 -13.64
N GLY A 161 -6.72 8.52 -13.01
CA GLY A 161 -6.16 7.31 -12.38
C GLY A 161 -5.33 7.64 -11.13
N LEU A 162 -4.74 6.63 -10.51
CA LEU A 162 -3.96 6.80 -9.29
C LEU A 162 -2.60 7.42 -9.62
N ARG A 163 -2.33 8.62 -9.11
CA ARG A 163 -1.05 9.30 -9.32
C ARG A 163 -0.40 9.66 -7.99
N LEU A 164 0.77 9.08 -7.70
CA LEU A 164 1.51 9.27 -6.45
C LEU A 164 2.76 10.12 -6.68
N ARG A 165 3.08 10.97 -5.70
CA ARG A 165 4.31 11.76 -5.63
C ARG A 165 5.26 11.11 -4.64
N ILE A 166 6.45 10.73 -5.10
CA ILE A 166 7.43 10.01 -4.29
C ILE A 166 8.77 10.76 -4.37
N ARG A 167 9.32 11.19 -3.22
CA ARG A 167 10.58 11.95 -3.18
C ARG A 167 11.83 11.07 -3.26
N ASP A 168 11.74 9.86 -2.71
CA ASP A 168 12.83 8.87 -2.74
C ASP A 168 12.79 8.09 -4.07
N THR A 169 13.87 8.19 -4.86
CA THR A 169 14.01 7.51 -6.15
C THR A 169 14.10 5.99 -6.02
N ASP A 170 14.70 5.48 -4.95
CA ASP A 170 14.76 4.05 -4.68
C ASP A 170 13.38 3.52 -4.31
N LEU A 171 12.61 4.31 -3.54
CA LEU A 171 11.22 4.01 -3.24
C LEU A 171 10.34 4.04 -4.49
N LEU A 172 10.56 4.99 -5.41
CA LEU A 172 9.88 5.00 -6.70
C LEU A 172 10.17 3.72 -7.50
N ALA A 173 11.44 3.31 -7.60
CA ALA A 173 11.83 2.09 -8.30
C ALA A 173 11.24 0.84 -7.63
N LEU A 174 11.20 0.80 -6.30
CA LEU A 174 10.57 -0.28 -5.53
C LEU A 174 9.06 -0.33 -5.78
N ALA A 175 8.39 0.83 -5.86
CA ALA A 175 6.97 0.93 -6.17
C ALA A 175 6.65 0.36 -7.56
N VAL A 176 7.46 0.68 -8.58
CA VAL A 176 7.31 0.13 -9.94
C VAL A 176 7.47 -1.39 -9.94
N ARG A 177 8.55 -1.91 -9.32
CA ARG A 177 8.81 -3.36 -9.26
C ARG A 177 7.73 -4.12 -8.49
N SER A 178 7.25 -3.57 -7.39
CA SER A 178 6.14 -4.16 -6.63
C SER A 178 4.83 -4.13 -7.42
N ALA A 179 4.59 -3.11 -8.24
CA ALA A 179 3.43 -3.08 -9.13
C ALA A 179 3.48 -4.21 -10.17
N GLN A 180 4.64 -4.41 -10.79
CA GLN A 180 4.88 -5.50 -11.73
C GLN A 180 4.65 -6.86 -11.08
N THR A 181 5.11 -7.04 -9.83
CA THR A 181 4.87 -8.25 -9.03
C THR A 181 3.37 -8.51 -8.79
N LEU A 182 2.57 -7.45 -8.71
CA LEU A 182 1.11 -7.53 -8.57
C LEU A 182 0.36 -7.62 -9.91
N GLY A 183 1.05 -7.60 -11.04
CA GLY A 183 0.44 -7.56 -12.38
C GLY A 183 -0.28 -6.25 -12.68
N VAL A 184 0.20 -5.14 -12.09
CA VAL A 184 -0.35 -3.79 -12.26
C VAL A 184 0.56 -3.01 -13.20
N VAL A 185 -0.01 -2.45 -14.27
CA VAL A 185 0.73 -1.62 -15.21
C VAL A 185 0.89 -0.22 -14.64
N THR A 186 2.14 0.27 -14.61
CA THR A 186 2.46 1.60 -14.08
C THR A 186 3.37 2.37 -15.01
N ARG A 187 3.20 3.69 -15.05
CA ARG A 187 4.14 4.63 -15.68
C ARG A 187 4.82 5.45 -14.60
N ALA A 188 6.15 5.45 -14.58
CA ALA A 188 6.93 6.25 -13.64
C ALA A 188 7.77 7.28 -14.40
N ARG A 189 7.83 8.49 -13.88
CA ARG A 189 8.72 9.55 -14.34
C ARG A 189 9.50 10.08 -13.15
N ALA A 190 10.83 9.94 -13.20
CA ALA A 190 11.73 10.57 -12.24
C ALA A 190 12.14 11.95 -12.76
N THR A 191 12.02 12.97 -11.91
CA THR A 191 12.57 14.31 -12.11
C THR A 191 13.55 14.59 -10.95
N SER A 192 14.44 15.58 -11.09
CA SER A 192 15.39 15.98 -10.04
C SER A 192 14.68 16.30 -8.72
N GLY A 193 14.66 15.34 -7.79
CA GLY A 193 14.06 15.45 -6.45
C GLY A 193 12.59 15.06 -6.33
N LEU A 194 11.92 14.63 -7.40
CA LEU A 194 10.53 14.15 -7.33
C LEU A 194 10.22 13.12 -8.42
N GLY A 195 9.75 11.95 -7.99
CA GLY A 195 9.14 10.93 -8.82
C GLY A 195 7.62 11.06 -8.88
N ILE A 196 7.06 10.86 -10.07
CA ILE A 196 5.62 10.68 -10.28
C ILE A 196 5.38 9.24 -10.74
N LEU A 197 4.54 8.52 -10.00
CA LEU A 197 4.06 7.19 -10.36
C LEU A 197 2.58 7.27 -10.74
N CYS A 198 2.22 6.74 -11.90
CA CYS A 198 0.86 6.72 -12.44
C CYS A 198 0.38 5.28 -12.65
N VAL A 199 -0.84 5.00 -12.23
CA VAL A 199 -1.65 3.84 -12.61
C VAL A 199 -2.86 4.39 -13.36
N GLU A 200 -2.80 4.38 -14.69
CA GLU A 200 -3.76 5.09 -15.55
C GLU A 200 -5.01 4.25 -15.86
N GLU A 201 -4.85 2.94 -15.99
CA GLU A 201 -5.98 2.05 -16.28
C GLU A 201 -6.80 1.77 -15.02
N GLN A 202 -8.11 2.04 -15.09
CA GLN A 202 -9.04 1.77 -13.97
C GLN A 202 -9.02 0.30 -13.56
N GLU A 203 -8.85 -0.62 -14.50
CA GLU A 203 -8.71 -2.06 -14.23
C GLU A 203 -7.45 -2.36 -13.42
N SER A 204 -6.32 -1.74 -13.77
CA SER A 204 -5.08 -1.85 -13.00
C SER A 204 -5.23 -1.28 -11.59
N VAL A 205 -5.98 -0.18 -11.42
CA VAL A 205 -6.33 0.37 -10.10
C VAL A 205 -7.20 -0.62 -9.32
N ASN A 206 -8.25 -1.19 -9.93
CA ASN A 206 -9.13 -2.14 -9.27
C ASN A 206 -8.36 -3.39 -8.81
N ARG A 207 -7.52 -3.96 -9.69
CA ARG A 207 -6.64 -5.10 -9.35
C ARG A 207 -5.71 -4.76 -8.20
N LEU A 208 -5.09 -3.59 -8.21
CA LEU A 208 -4.25 -3.14 -7.10
C LEU A 208 -5.07 -3.16 -5.80
N LEU A 209 -6.24 -2.51 -5.78
CA LEU A 209 -7.08 -2.44 -4.58
C LEU A 209 -7.56 -3.81 -4.08
N GLU A 210 -7.92 -4.73 -4.99
CA GLU A 210 -8.29 -6.11 -4.64
C GLU A 210 -7.15 -6.89 -3.98
N ARG A 211 -5.89 -6.56 -4.30
CA ARG A 211 -4.71 -7.20 -3.70
C ARG A 211 -4.31 -6.59 -2.36
N LEU A 212 -4.64 -5.32 -2.13
CA LEU A 212 -4.28 -4.59 -0.92
C LEU A 212 -5.31 -4.72 0.20
N LEU A 213 -6.58 -4.80 -0.17
CA LEU A 213 -7.67 -4.93 0.78
C LEU A 213 -7.86 -6.41 1.11
N PRO A 214 -7.90 -6.81 2.39
CA PRO A 214 -8.33 -8.15 2.76
C PRO A 214 -9.69 -8.42 2.14
N ARG A 215 -9.86 -9.59 1.52
CA ARG A 215 -11.20 -10.06 1.17
C ARG A 215 -11.98 -10.16 2.47
N ILE A 216 -13.00 -9.32 2.64
CA ILE A 216 -13.95 -9.46 3.73
C ILE A 216 -14.63 -10.83 3.53
N PRO A 217 -14.42 -11.82 4.42
CA PRO A 217 -15.12 -13.09 4.31
C PRO A 217 -16.61 -12.80 4.53
N GLY A 218 -17.43 -12.92 3.48
CA GLY A 218 -18.88 -12.67 3.59
C GLY A 218 -19.54 -11.99 2.40
N GLN A 219 -18.79 -11.30 1.52
CA GLN A 219 -19.34 -10.87 0.24
C GLN A 219 -19.36 -12.07 -0.73
N ARG A 220 -20.37 -12.94 -0.58
CA ARG A 220 -20.78 -13.83 -1.66
C ARG A 220 -21.00 -12.96 -2.90
N ARG A 221 -20.28 -13.25 -3.99
CA ARG A 221 -20.64 -12.76 -5.32
C ARG A 221 -22.15 -12.98 -5.45
N GLY A 222 -22.91 -11.89 -5.64
CA GLY A 222 -24.31 -11.99 -5.98
C GLY A 222 -24.42 -13.03 -7.07
N ALA A 223 -25.13 -14.11 -6.77
CA ALA A 223 -25.41 -15.14 -7.75
C ALA A 223 -26.01 -14.41 -8.95
N THR A 224 -25.32 -14.48 -10.09
CA THR A 224 -25.93 -14.17 -11.37
C THR A 224 -27.14 -15.08 -11.46
N THR A 225 -28.31 -14.50 -11.25
CA THR A 225 -29.60 -15.13 -11.50
C THR A 225 -29.59 -15.48 -12.98
N ARG A 226 -29.21 -16.73 -13.26
CA ARG A 226 -29.31 -17.33 -14.57
C ARG A 226 -30.79 -17.23 -14.95
N PRO A 227 -31.18 -16.54 -16.03
CA PRO A 227 -32.57 -16.46 -16.41
C PRO A 227 -33.07 -17.88 -16.67
N ALA A 228 -34.17 -18.21 -16.00
CA ALA A 228 -34.82 -19.50 -16.09
C ALA A 228 -35.26 -19.78 -17.53
N GLY A 229 -34.87 -20.96 -18.01
CA GLY A 229 -35.62 -21.78 -18.95
C GLY A 229 -36.24 -21.10 -20.15
N THR A 230 -35.50 -21.05 -21.26
CA THR A 230 -36.11 -21.08 -22.60
C THR A 230 -36.77 -22.45 -22.76
N THR A 231 -38.10 -22.51 -22.64
CA THR A 231 -38.90 -23.69 -22.96
C THR A 231 -38.75 -24.00 -24.44
N ARG A 232 -38.15 -25.15 -24.74
CA ARG A 232 -37.99 -25.70 -26.10
C ARG A 232 -39.34 -26.29 -26.54
N PRO A 233 -39.90 -25.92 -27.71
CA PRO A 233 -41.14 -26.53 -28.17
C PRO A 233 -40.89 -27.98 -28.63
N LEU A 234 -41.73 -28.90 -28.15
CA LEU A 234 -41.81 -30.28 -28.63
C LEU A 234 -42.39 -30.29 -30.05
N ALA A 235 -41.68 -30.93 -30.98
CA ALA A 235 -42.18 -31.26 -32.30
C ALA A 235 -43.18 -32.43 -32.22
N PRO A 236 -44.25 -32.46 -33.03
CA PRO A 236 -45.25 -33.53 -33.01
C PRO A 236 -44.70 -34.82 -33.64
N GLY A 237 -44.87 -35.92 -32.90
CA GLY A 237 -44.50 -37.27 -33.28
C GLY A 237 -45.27 -37.80 -34.50
N ARG A 238 -44.49 -38.38 -35.42
CA ARG A 238 -44.88 -39.11 -36.62
C ARG A 238 -45.73 -40.34 -36.26
N ARG A 239 -46.90 -40.50 -36.86
CA ARG A 239 -47.75 -41.70 -36.75
C ARG A 239 -47.06 -42.89 -37.42
N LEU A 240 -47.00 -44.02 -36.70
CA LEU A 240 -46.65 -45.33 -37.22
C LEU A 240 -47.86 -45.91 -37.96
N THR A 241 -47.66 -46.26 -39.24
CA THR A 241 -48.57 -47.09 -40.03
C THR A 241 -48.37 -48.57 -39.64
N ALA A 242 -49.47 -49.23 -39.31
CA ALA A 242 -49.56 -50.67 -39.16
C ALA A 242 -49.49 -51.35 -40.54
N VAL A 243 -48.74 -52.45 -40.63
CA VAL A 243 -48.87 -53.45 -41.69
C VAL A 243 -48.91 -54.83 -41.03
N ARG A 244 -50.09 -55.45 -41.18
CA ARG A 244 -50.50 -56.86 -40.98
C ARG A 244 -50.57 -57.40 -39.56
#